data_AF-G5DYS4-F1
#
_entry.id   AF-G5DYS4-F1
#
_cell.length_a   1.000
_cell.length_b   1.000
_cell.length_c   1.000
_cell.angle_alpha   90.00
_cell.angle_beta   90.00
_cell.angle_gamma   90.00
#
_symmetry.space_group_name_H-M   'P 1'
#
loop_
_entity.id
_entity.type
_entity.pdbx_description
1 polymer ?
#
loop_
_entity_poly.entity_id
_entity_poly.type
_entity_poly.pdbx_seq_one_letter_code
_entity_poly.pdbx_strand_id
1 'polypeptide(L)'
;KILGTLALIDEGETDWKIIAINADDPDACHYNDIEDVRRLKPNYLESTVDWFRIYKVPDGKPENQFAFNAEYKNKDFAINIIKSTHDHWKALVTKNSVEGEINCTNTTVQESPFICKPEEAESIVKATPPCGPPNPISEDVDKWHYYEKN
;
A
#
# COMPACT_ATOMS: atom_id res chain seq x y z
N LYS A 1 3.19 -13.14 -3.62
CA LYS A 1 2.57 -14.03 -2.61
C LYS A 1 2.30 -13.24 -1.33
N ILE A 2 1.09 -13.34 -0.76
CA ILE A 2 0.72 -12.70 0.53
C ILE A 2 1.23 -13.57 1.69
N LEU A 3 1.79 -12.92 2.72
CA LEU A 3 2.39 -13.56 3.90
C LEU A 3 1.74 -13.10 5.21
N GLY A 4 1.26 -11.86 5.28
CA GLY A 4 0.62 -11.32 6.49
C GLY A 4 0.22 -9.86 6.32
N THR A 5 -0.15 -9.21 7.42
CA THR A 5 -0.50 -7.78 7.44
C THR A 5 -0.17 -7.13 8.77
N LEU A 6 0.09 -5.82 8.74
CA LEU A 6 0.26 -4.95 9.91
C LEU A 6 -0.81 -3.85 9.87
N ALA A 7 -1.39 -3.54 11.02
CA ALA A 7 -2.48 -2.57 11.15
C ALA A 7 -1.94 -1.24 11.71
N LEU A 8 -1.55 -0.32 10.83
CA LEU A 8 -1.19 1.05 11.21
C LEU A 8 -2.47 1.85 11.47
N ILE A 9 -2.44 2.71 12.49
CA ILE A 9 -3.44 3.75 12.71
C ILE A 9 -2.80 5.06 12.29
N ASP A 10 -3.17 5.54 11.09
CA ASP A 10 -2.64 6.77 10.54
C ASP A 10 -3.65 7.91 10.72
N GLU A 11 -3.31 8.89 11.57
CA GLU A 11 -4.14 10.09 11.83
C GLU A 11 -5.61 9.77 12.18
N GLY A 12 -5.85 8.64 12.84
CA GLY A 12 -7.19 8.18 13.26
C GLY A 12 -7.86 7.22 12.28
N GLU A 13 -7.25 6.95 11.14
CA GLU A 13 -7.75 6.06 10.10
C GLU A 13 -7.00 4.72 10.09
N THR A 14 -7.64 3.68 9.56
CA THR A 14 -7.00 2.36 9.43
C THR A 14 -6.20 2.27 8.15
N ASP A 15 -4.91 2.00 8.27
CA ASP A 15 -3.98 1.86 7.16
C ASP A 15 -3.29 0.49 7.18
N TRP A 16 -3.81 -0.45 6.40
CA TRP A 16 -3.31 -1.83 6.37
C TRP A 16 -2.04 -1.94 5.52
N LYS A 17 -0.97 -2.47 6.11
CA LYS A 17 0.28 -2.77 5.42
C LYS A 17 0.38 -4.27 5.14
N ILE A 18 0.09 -4.66 3.90
CA ILE A 18 0.19 -6.06 3.45
C ILE A 18 1.66 -6.46 3.31
N ILE A 19 2.05 -7.57 3.95
CA ILE A 19 3.38 -8.17 3.81
C ILE A 19 3.32 -9.25 2.75
N ALA A 20 4.17 -9.11 1.73
CA ALA A 20 4.21 -9.97 0.57
C ALA A 20 5.63 -10.15 0.05
N ILE A 21 5.85 -11.21 -0.71
CA ILE A 21 7.07 -11.46 -1.50
C ILE A 21 6.71 -11.59 -2.97
N ASN A 22 7.62 -11.24 -3.88
CA ASN A 22 7.45 -11.52 -5.30
C ASN A 22 7.25 -13.04 -5.50
N ALA A 23 6.29 -13.43 -6.35
CA ALA A 23 6.03 -14.84 -6.62
C ALA A 23 7.19 -15.51 -7.39
N ASP A 24 7.93 -14.73 -8.18
CA ASP A 24 9.07 -15.19 -8.97
C ASP A 24 10.42 -15.00 -8.24
N ASP A 25 10.38 -14.58 -6.97
CA ASP A 25 11.58 -14.57 -6.14
C ASP A 25 12.12 -16.01 -6.02
N PRO A 26 13.42 -16.27 -6.26
CA PRO A 26 13.99 -17.61 -6.18
C PRO A 26 13.72 -18.30 -4.85
N ASP A 27 13.60 -17.53 -3.76
CA ASP A 27 13.35 -18.04 -2.42
C ASP A 27 11.85 -18.04 -2.05
N ALA A 28 10.94 -17.63 -2.97
CA ALA A 28 9.51 -17.49 -2.70
C ALA A 28 8.87 -18.75 -2.12
N CYS A 29 9.36 -19.94 -2.51
CA CYS A 29 8.86 -21.22 -2.01
C CYS A 29 9.09 -21.41 -0.50
N HIS A 30 10.06 -20.71 0.09
CA HIS A 30 10.39 -20.75 1.51
C HIS A 30 9.55 -19.80 2.37
N TYR A 31 8.77 -18.90 1.77
CA TYR A 31 7.90 -17.95 2.47
C TYR A 31 6.43 -18.26 2.18
N ASN A 32 5.72 -18.81 3.16
CA ASN A 32 4.32 -19.22 3.03
C ASN A 32 3.40 -18.59 4.07
N ASP A 33 3.94 -18.10 5.18
CA ASP A 33 3.24 -17.30 6.19
C ASP A 33 4.19 -16.26 6.82
N ILE A 34 3.67 -15.41 7.70
CA ILE A 34 4.42 -14.32 8.33
C ILE A 34 5.60 -14.83 9.19
N GLU A 35 5.45 -16.00 9.82
CA GLU A 35 6.50 -16.59 10.66
C GLU A 35 7.73 -17.04 9.85
N ASP A 36 7.58 -17.34 8.56
CA ASP A 36 8.71 -17.61 7.68
C ASP A 36 9.57 -16.37 7.47
N VAL A 37 8.95 -15.18 7.44
CA VAL A 37 9.67 -13.90 7.37
C VAL A 37 10.50 -13.73 8.64
N ARG A 38 9.91 -13.96 9.83
CA ARG A 38 10.63 -13.86 11.11
C ARG A 38 11.82 -14.82 11.18
N ARG A 39 11.64 -16.04 10.69
CA ARG A 39 12.66 -17.11 10.71
C ARG A 39 13.79 -16.88 9.71
N LEU A 40 13.48 -16.47 8.48
CA LEU A 40 14.44 -16.35 7.38
C LEU A 40 15.04 -14.95 7.26
N LYS A 41 14.34 -13.92 7.76
CA LYS A 41 14.79 -12.53 7.80
C LYS A 41 14.67 -11.96 9.22
N PRO A 42 15.56 -12.37 10.15
CA PRO A 42 15.54 -11.87 11.53
C PRO A 42 15.57 -10.33 11.58
N ASN A 43 14.78 -9.74 12.48
CA ASN A 43 14.62 -8.29 12.70
C ASN A 43 13.93 -7.51 11.57
N TYR A 44 13.53 -8.14 10.47
CA TYR A 44 12.93 -7.43 9.33
C TYR A 44 11.54 -6.89 9.67
N LEU A 45 10.75 -7.68 10.40
CA LEU A 45 9.40 -7.31 10.84
C LEU A 45 9.45 -6.20 11.90
N GLU A 46 10.38 -6.30 12.85
CA GLU A 46 10.60 -5.30 13.89
C GLU A 46 11.07 -3.97 13.28
N SER A 47 11.99 -4.03 12.31
CA SER A 47 12.48 -2.86 11.58
C SER A 47 11.37 -2.19 10.74
N THR A 48 10.45 -3.00 10.19
CA THR A 48 9.29 -2.48 9.45
C THR A 48 8.30 -1.75 10.38
N VAL A 49 8.07 -2.27 11.60
CA VAL A 49 7.28 -1.57 12.62
C VAL A 49 7.96 -0.25 13.01
N ASP A 50 9.26 -0.29 13.30
CA ASP A 50 10.01 0.92 13.67
C ASP A 50 9.95 1.98 12.54
N TRP A 51 10.09 1.56 11.28
CA TRP A 51 9.97 2.45 10.13
C TRP A 51 8.61 3.14 10.07
N PHE A 52 7.51 2.38 10.13
CA PHE A 52 6.17 2.96 10.11
C PHE A 52 5.85 3.79 11.35
N ARG A 53 6.48 3.50 12.50
CA ARG A 53 6.30 4.28 13.72
C ARG A 53 6.87 5.69 13.56
N ILE A 54 8.05 5.83 12.96
CA ILE A 54 8.81 7.09 13.02
C ILE A 54 8.90 7.86 11.69
N TYR A 55 8.44 7.32 10.56
CA TYR A 55 8.71 7.96 9.25
C TYR A 55 8.17 9.40 9.10
N LYS A 56 7.15 9.78 9.87
CA LYS A 56 6.59 11.14 9.88
C LYS A 56 7.21 12.06 10.94
N VAL A 57 8.04 11.55 11.84
CA VAL A 57 8.69 12.33 12.91
C VAL A 57 9.61 13.42 12.35
N PRO A 58 10.42 13.17 11.29
CA PRO A 58 11.18 14.22 10.61
C PRO A 58 10.33 15.40 10.12
N ASP A 59 9.06 15.18 9.80
CA ASP A 59 8.10 16.20 9.35
C ASP A 59 7.41 16.93 10.53
N GLY A 60 7.84 16.67 11.77
CA GLY A 60 7.27 17.26 12.98
C GLY A 60 5.94 16.64 13.44
N LYS A 61 5.53 15.50 12.86
CA LYS A 61 4.35 14.75 13.30
C LYS A 61 4.70 13.78 14.44
N PRO A 62 3.73 13.41 15.30
CA PRO A 62 3.96 12.39 16.32
C PRO A 62 4.23 11.01 15.69
N GLU A 63 4.74 10.09 16.51
CA GLU A 63 4.86 8.69 16.13
C GLU A 63 3.48 8.08 15.80
N ASN A 64 3.44 7.23 14.77
CA ASN A 64 2.22 6.52 14.43
C ASN A 64 1.92 5.40 15.43
N GLN A 65 0.63 5.09 15.56
CA GLN A 65 0.13 4.02 16.40
C GLN A 65 -0.24 2.78 15.59
N PHE A 66 -0.43 1.66 16.26
CA PHE A 66 -0.80 0.40 15.62
C PHE A 66 -1.96 -0.25 16.37
N ALA A 67 -2.88 -0.87 15.64
CA ALA A 67 -3.81 -1.81 16.26
C ALA A 67 -3.07 -3.09 16.69
N PHE A 68 -3.71 -3.90 17.53
CA PHE A 68 -3.17 -5.18 18.00
C PHE A 68 -1.75 -5.10 18.57
N ASN A 69 -1.40 -3.99 19.22
CA ASN A 69 -0.07 -3.79 19.80
C ASN A 69 1.10 -3.98 18.79
N ALA A 70 0.91 -3.52 17.55
CA ALA A 70 1.86 -3.68 16.44
C ALA A 70 2.20 -5.15 16.08
N GLU A 71 1.35 -6.09 16.47
CA GLU A 71 1.50 -7.49 16.06
C GLU A 71 1.04 -7.70 14.62
N TYR A 72 1.88 -8.39 13.86
CA TYR A 72 1.50 -8.87 12.54
C TYR A 72 0.40 -9.92 12.64
N LYS A 73 -0.56 -9.86 11.73
CA LYS A 73 -1.53 -10.93 11.51
C LYS A 73 -1.09 -11.80 10.34
N ASN A 74 -1.41 -13.08 10.43
CA ASN A 74 -0.98 -14.11 9.49
C ASN A 74 -1.59 -13.91 8.09
N LYS A 75 -1.17 -14.76 7.16
CA LYS A 75 -1.64 -14.76 5.78
C LYS A 75 -3.16 -14.82 5.64
N ASP A 76 -3.84 -15.70 6.39
CA ASP A 76 -5.29 -15.89 6.24
C ASP A 76 -6.07 -14.64 6.67
N PHE A 77 -5.65 -14.01 7.77
CA PHE A 77 -6.21 -12.73 8.19
C PHE A 77 -6.00 -11.66 7.12
N ALA A 78 -4.78 -11.55 6.58
CA ALA A 78 -4.46 -10.59 5.52
C ALA A 78 -5.32 -10.81 4.26
N ILE A 79 -5.54 -12.06 3.86
CA ILE A 79 -6.41 -12.42 2.73
C ILE A 79 -7.85 -11.98 2.99
N ASN A 80 -8.36 -12.12 4.22
CA ASN A 80 -9.71 -11.67 4.56
C ASN A 80 -9.85 -10.15 4.48
N ILE A 81 -8.85 -9.39 4.95
CA ILE A 81 -8.81 -7.94 4.77
C ILE A 81 -8.82 -7.57 3.29
N ILE A 82 -7.99 -8.21 2.47
CA ILE A 82 -7.93 -7.98 1.01
C ILE A 82 -9.28 -8.27 0.34
N LYS A 83 -9.94 -9.38 0.71
CA LYS A 83 -11.27 -9.71 0.19
C LYS A 83 -12.30 -8.64 0.55
N SER A 84 -12.31 -8.19 1.80
CA SER A 84 -13.23 -7.14 2.25
C SER A 84 -12.98 -5.81 1.52
N THR A 85 -11.74 -5.37 1.37
CA THR A 85 -11.43 -4.13 0.64
C THR A 85 -11.69 -4.26 -0.87
N HIS A 86 -11.54 -5.46 -1.43
CA HIS A 86 -11.94 -5.75 -2.80
C HIS A 86 -13.46 -5.68 -2.99
N ASP A 87 -14.26 -6.12 -2.02
CA ASP A 87 -15.71 -5.98 -2.06
C ASP A 87 -16.15 -4.50 -1.95
N HIS A 88 -15.47 -3.69 -1.13
CA HIS A 88 -15.66 -2.24 -1.13
C HIS A 88 -15.30 -1.60 -2.48
N TRP A 89 -14.20 -2.02 -3.10
CA TRP A 89 -13.82 -1.57 -4.44
C TRP A 89 -14.85 -1.95 -5.49
N LYS A 90 -15.36 -3.20 -5.49
CA LYS A 90 -16.44 -3.63 -6.39
C LYS A 90 -17.65 -2.73 -6.24
N ALA A 91 -18.12 -2.55 -5.00
CA ALA A 91 -19.24 -1.67 -4.71
C ALA A 91 -18.99 -0.22 -5.17
N LEU A 92 -17.76 0.29 -5.05
CA LEU A 92 -17.38 1.61 -5.54
C LEU A 92 -17.51 1.69 -7.08
N VAL A 93 -16.91 0.75 -7.81
CA VAL A 93 -16.84 0.83 -9.28
C VAL A 93 -18.12 0.41 -10.00
N THR A 94 -19.07 -0.26 -9.34
CA THR A 94 -20.37 -0.66 -9.92
C THR A 94 -21.54 0.21 -9.45
N LYS A 95 -21.32 1.24 -8.63
CA LYS A 95 -22.38 2.15 -8.18
C LYS A 95 -22.89 3.02 -9.34
N ASN A 96 -24.19 3.32 -9.31
CA ASN A 96 -24.86 4.15 -10.33
C ASN A 96 -24.76 5.68 -10.07
N SER A 97 -24.03 6.11 -9.04
CA SER A 97 -23.83 7.53 -8.73
C SER A 97 -22.35 7.85 -8.50
N VAL A 98 -21.92 9.02 -8.99
CA VAL A 98 -20.60 9.59 -8.72
C VAL A 98 -20.69 10.28 -7.36
N GLU A 99 -20.67 9.50 -6.29
CA GLU A 99 -20.58 10.03 -4.92
C GLU A 99 -19.14 9.91 -4.43
N GLY A 100 -18.56 11.03 -4.00
CA GLY A 100 -17.21 11.10 -3.45
C GLY A 100 -16.16 11.64 -4.43
N GLU A 101 -14.91 11.65 -3.99
CA GLU A 101 -13.78 12.30 -4.67
C GLU A 101 -13.02 11.36 -5.64
N ILE A 102 -13.33 10.06 -5.63
CA ILE A 102 -12.58 9.05 -6.40
C ILE A 102 -13.13 8.93 -7.82
N ASN A 103 -12.27 9.18 -8.81
CA ASN A 103 -12.58 8.96 -10.22
C ASN A 103 -12.60 7.46 -10.57
N CYS A 104 -13.78 6.93 -10.92
CA CYS A 104 -13.97 5.52 -11.26
C CYS A 104 -13.88 5.21 -12.76
N THR A 105 -13.52 6.19 -13.60
CA THR A 105 -13.37 6.00 -15.05
C THR A 105 -12.40 4.86 -15.35
N ASN A 106 -12.81 3.89 -16.15
CA ASN A 106 -12.00 2.72 -16.50
C ASN A 106 -12.30 2.23 -17.92
N THR A 107 -11.47 1.35 -18.48
CA THR A 107 -11.63 0.85 -19.87
C THR A 107 -12.00 -0.63 -19.95
N THR A 108 -12.11 -1.35 -18.83
CA THR A 108 -12.16 -2.83 -18.82
C THR A 108 -13.14 -3.46 -17.85
N VAL A 109 -13.67 -2.73 -16.87
CA VAL A 109 -14.62 -3.29 -15.89
C VAL A 109 -16.01 -3.28 -16.50
N GLN A 110 -16.40 -4.39 -17.12
CA GLN A 110 -17.63 -4.50 -17.93
C GLN A 110 -18.91 -4.15 -17.17
N GLU A 111 -18.97 -4.45 -15.88
CA GLU A 111 -20.13 -4.15 -15.01
C GLU A 111 -20.12 -2.72 -14.46
N SER A 112 -19.07 -1.94 -14.74
CA SER A 112 -18.95 -0.58 -14.26
C SER A 112 -19.71 0.40 -15.18
N PRO A 113 -20.59 1.25 -14.64
CA PRO A 113 -21.21 2.32 -15.42
C PRO A 113 -20.21 3.43 -15.80
N PHE A 114 -18.99 3.40 -15.25
CA PHE A 114 -17.92 4.36 -15.51
C PHE A 114 -16.96 3.91 -16.61
N ILE A 115 -17.32 2.87 -17.37
CA ILE A 115 -16.50 2.40 -18.48
C ILE A 115 -16.46 3.44 -19.60
N CYS A 116 -15.27 3.84 -20.05
CA CYS A 116 -15.04 4.77 -21.14
C CYS A 116 -14.42 4.05 -22.35
N LYS A 117 -14.49 4.71 -23.51
CA LYS A 117 -13.89 4.16 -24.72
C LYS A 117 -12.37 4.31 -24.70
N PRO A 118 -11.60 3.40 -25.31
CA PRO A 118 -10.15 3.53 -25.41
C PRO A 118 -9.68 4.88 -25.97
N GLU A 119 -10.41 5.46 -26.93
CA GLU A 119 -10.09 6.76 -27.54
C GLU A 119 -10.27 7.93 -26.57
N GLU A 120 -11.22 7.84 -25.64
CA GLU A 120 -11.44 8.83 -24.59
C GLU A 120 -10.28 8.79 -23.59
N ALA A 121 -9.89 7.59 -23.15
CA ALA A 121 -8.71 7.40 -22.30
C ALA A 121 -7.42 7.88 -22.98
N GLU A 122 -7.24 7.59 -24.27
CA GLU A 122 -6.09 8.05 -25.05
C GLU A 122 -6.05 9.58 -25.14
N SER A 123 -7.20 10.23 -25.33
CA SER A 123 -7.29 11.69 -25.37
C SER A 123 -6.86 12.35 -24.06
N ILE A 124 -7.17 11.73 -22.91
CA ILE A 124 -6.71 12.19 -21.59
C ILE A 124 -5.17 12.15 -21.52
N VAL A 125 -4.55 11.05 -21.97
CA VAL A 125 -3.09 10.90 -21.97
C VAL A 125 -2.45 11.90 -22.94
N LYS A 126 -2.99 12.06 -24.16
CA LYS A 126 -2.49 13.00 -25.17
C LYS A 126 -2.57 14.48 -24.74
N ALA A 127 -3.47 14.80 -23.81
CA ALA A 127 -3.56 16.14 -23.23
C ALA A 127 -2.45 16.43 -22.19
N THR A 128 -1.73 15.41 -21.72
CA THR A 128 -0.59 15.59 -20.79
C THR A 128 0.69 16.00 -21.53
N PRO A 129 1.67 16.64 -20.85
CA PRO A 129 2.96 16.92 -21.46
C PRO A 129 3.61 15.66 -22.06
N PRO A 130 4.35 15.78 -23.17
CA PRO A 130 5.06 14.64 -23.75
C PRO A 130 6.08 14.08 -22.76
N CYS A 131 6.39 12.79 -22.91
CA CYS A 131 7.43 12.15 -22.12
C CYS A 131 8.76 12.92 -22.28
N GLY A 132 9.32 13.33 -21.14
CA GLY A 132 10.54 14.11 -21.06
C GLY A 132 11.58 13.47 -20.14
N PRO A 133 12.77 14.08 -20.03
CA PRO A 133 13.76 13.63 -19.06
C PRO A 133 13.22 13.74 -17.62
N PRO A 134 13.71 12.91 -16.69
CA PRO A 134 13.32 13.02 -15.28
C PRO A 134 13.77 14.36 -14.70
N ASN A 135 13.01 14.86 -13.73
CA ASN A 135 13.42 16.00 -12.92
C ASN A 135 14.65 15.65 -12.08
N PRO A 136 15.53 16.61 -11.78
CA PRO A 136 16.64 16.38 -10.85
C PRO A 136 16.10 16.02 -9.46
N ILE A 137 16.79 15.11 -8.77
CA ILE A 137 16.49 14.72 -7.39
C ILE A 137 17.05 15.80 -6.46
N SER A 138 16.27 16.23 -5.47
CA SER A 138 16.74 17.18 -4.46
C SER A 138 17.83 16.55 -3.60
N GLU A 139 18.88 17.32 -3.28
CA GLU A 139 19.94 16.90 -2.35
C GLU A 139 19.39 16.59 -0.94
N ASP A 140 18.23 17.17 -0.59
CA ASP A 140 17.54 16.88 0.68
C ASP A 140 17.17 15.39 0.85
N VAL A 141 17.06 14.62 -0.24
CA VAL A 141 16.75 13.18 -0.21
C VAL A 141 17.88 12.36 0.41
N ASP A 142 19.12 12.85 0.32
CA ASP A 142 20.30 12.17 0.89
C ASP A 142 20.48 12.45 2.39
N LYS A 143 19.60 13.27 2.98
CA LYS A 143 19.67 13.67 4.38
C LYS A 143 19.27 12.54 5.32
N TRP A 144 20.14 12.22 6.26
CA TRP A 144 19.84 11.30 7.34
C TRP A 144 19.17 11.99 8.52
N HIS A 145 18.09 11.40 9.01
CA HIS A 145 17.44 11.76 10.26
C HIS A 145 17.74 10.68 11.31
N TYR A 146 18.32 11.09 12.43
CA TYR A 146 18.67 10.21 13.54
C TYR A 146 17.68 10.42 14.69
N TYR A 147 17.33 9.34 15.38
CA TYR A 147 16.42 9.32 16.52
C TYR A 147 17.06 8.53 17.65
N GLU A 148 16.97 9.02 18.89
CA GLU A 148 17.47 8.32 20.07
C GLU A 148 16.56 7.15 20.43
N LYS A 149 17.10 5.93 20.37
CA LYS A 149 16.35 4.73 20.76
C LYS A 149 16.40 4.60 22.29
N ASN A 150 15.26 4.80 22.96
CA ASN A 150 15.09 4.57 24.40
C ASN A 150 15.17 3.08 24.75
#